data_AF-A0A485ALA7-F1
#
_entry.id   AF-A0A485ALA7-F1
#
_cell.length_a   1.000
_cell.length_b   1.000
_cell.length_c   1.000
_cell.angle_alpha   90.00
_cell.angle_beta   90.00
_cell.angle_gamma   90.00
#
_symmetry.space_group_name_H-M   'P 1'
#
loop_
_entity.id
_entity.type
_entity.pdbx_description
1 polymer ?
#
loop_
_entity_poly.entity_id
_entity_poly.type
_entity_poly.pdbx_seq_one_letter_code
_entity_poly.pdbx_strand_id
1 'polypeptide(L)'
;MSREEMDQLGWDSCDIILVTGDAYVDHPSFGMAICGRMLEAQGFRVGIISQPDWNSKDDFMRLGKPNLFFGVTARQHGLDD
;
A
#
# COMPACT_ATOMS: atom_id res chain seq x y z
N MET A 1 -4.78 -1.52 -6.35
CA MET A 1 -4.87 -0.06 -6.34
C MET A 1 -3.98 0.54 -7.42
N SER A 2 -4.54 0.77 -8.61
CA SER A 2 -3.96 1.58 -9.68
C SER A 2 -4.51 3.01 -9.61
N ARG A 3 -3.88 3.93 -10.36
CA ARG A 3 -4.42 5.29 -10.52
C ARG A 3 -5.82 5.28 -11.14
N GLU A 4 -6.10 4.36 -12.07
CA GLU A 4 -7.43 4.24 -12.69
C GLU A 4 -8.48 3.78 -11.68
N GLU A 5 -8.12 2.91 -10.74
CA GLU A 5 -9.02 2.51 -9.64
C GLU A 5 -9.31 3.70 -8.71
N MET A 6 -8.33 4.59 -8.46
CA MET A 6 -8.58 5.83 -7.71
C MET A 6 -9.57 6.73 -8.44
N ASP A 7 -9.41 6.88 -9.76
CA ASP A 7 -10.31 7.71 -10.58
C ASP A 7 -11.74 7.15 -10.57
N GLN A 8 -11.91 5.82 -10.62
CA GLN A 8 -13.23 5.16 -10.49
C GLN A 8 -13.87 5.38 -9.11
N LEU A 9 -13.07 5.44 -8.05
CA LEU A 9 -13.52 5.74 -6.69
C LEU A 9 -13.74 7.25 -6.45
N GLY A 10 -13.44 8.10 -7.43
CA GLY A 10 -13.50 9.56 -7.30
C GLY A 10 -12.43 10.14 -6.37
N TRP A 11 -11.33 9.42 -6.16
CA TRP A 11 -10.24 9.82 -5.27
C TRP A 11 -9.20 10.63 -6.04
N ASP A 12 -9.01 11.88 -5.64
CA ASP A 12 -7.93 12.73 -6.14
C ASP A 12 -6.55 12.31 -5.61
N SER A 13 -6.52 11.70 -4.42
CA SER A 13 -5.34 11.34 -3.64
C SER A 13 -5.65 10.23 -2.62
N CYS A 14 -4.62 9.50 -2.19
CA CYS A 14 -4.69 8.62 -1.02
C CYS A 14 -4.36 9.42 0.25
N ASP A 15 -4.97 9.07 1.37
CA ASP A 15 -4.57 9.63 2.66
C ASP A 15 -3.31 8.94 3.17
N ILE A 16 -3.22 7.62 2.98
CA ILE A 16 -2.10 6.79 3.41
C ILE A 16 -1.70 5.90 2.23
N ILE A 17 -0.40 5.80 1.96
CA ILE A 17 0.12 4.84 0.98
C ILE A 17 1.00 3.84 1.70
N LEU A 18 0.63 2.56 1.62
CA LEU A 18 1.36 1.45 2.17
C LEU A 18 2.29 0.85 1.12
N VAL A 19 3.58 0.76 1.43
CA VAL A 19 4.61 0.19 0.56
C VAL A 19 5.12 -1.10 1.18
N THR A 20 5.11 -2.19 0.41
CA THR A 20 5.59 -3.49 0.87
C THR A 20 6.46 -4.17 -0.17
N GLY A 21 7.53 -4.82 0.29
CA GLY A 21 8.38 -5.67 -0.56
C GLY A 21 7.81 -7.07 -0.81
N ASP A 22 6.67 -7.42 -0.19
CA ASP A 22 6.00 -8.69 -0.41
C ASP A 22 4.91 -8.59 -1.48
N ALA A 23 4.50 -9.74 -2.03
CA ALA A 23 3.31 -9.80 -2.84
C ALA A 23 2.10 -9.41 -1.97
N TYR A 24 1.27 -8.49 -2.45
CA TYR A 24 0.06 -8.12 -1.73
C TYR A 24 -1.05 -9.12 -2.02
N VAL A 25 -1.48 -9.82 -0.97
CA VAL A 25 -2.72 -10.61 -0.94
C VAL A 25 -3.54 -10.06 0.20
N ASP A 26 -4.78 -9.68 -0.09
CA ASP A 26 -5.75 -9.24 0.93
C ASP A 26 -6.23 -10.45 1.73
N HIS A 27 -5.38 -10.92 2.63
CA HIS A 27 -5.61 -12.10 3.48
C HIS A 27 -5.17 -11.80 4.92
N PRO A 28 -5.98 -12.18 5.93
CA PRO A 28 -5.73 -11.80 7.32
C PRO A 28 -4.41 -12.30 7.90
N SER A 29 -3.78 -13.32 7.32
CA SER A 29 -2.42 -13.74 7.72
C SER A 29 -1.32 -12.72 7.38
N PHE A 30 -1.61 -11.70 6.58
CA PHE A 30 -0.65 -10.66 6.21
C PHE A 30 -0.94 -9.39 7.01
N GLY A 31 0.02 -8.95 7.82
CA GLY A 31 -0.13 -7.76 8.67
C GLY A 31 -0.52 -6.50 7.87
N MET A 32 -0.06 -6.38 6.62
CA MET A 32 -0.42 -5.27 5.74
C MET A 32 -1.88 -5.24 5.31
N ALA A 33 -2.47 -6.41 5.06
CA ALA A 33 -3.90 -6.49 4.77
C ALA A 33 -4.70 -6.01 5.99
N ILE A 34 -4.34 -6.47 7.20
CA ILE A 34 -5.00 -6.03 8.43
C ILE A 34 -4.85 -4.51 8.64
N CYS A 35 -3.62 -3.98 8.54
CA CYS A 35 -3.37 -2.55 8.71
C CYS A 35 -4.15 -1.72 7.68
N GLY A 36 -4.14 -2.13 6.41
CA GLY A 36 -4.90 -1.48 5.34
C GLY A 36 -6.40 -1.48 5.64
N ARG A 37 -6.98 -2.65 5.94
CA ARG A 37 -8.41 -2.79 6.27
C ARG A 37 -8.82 -2.00 7.51
N MET A 38 -7.98 -1.96 8.54
CA MET A 38 -8.23 -1.15 9.73
C MET A 38 -8.31 0.34 9.37
N LEU A 39 -7.34 0.85 8.61
CA LEU A 39 -7.30 2.26 8.19
C LEU A 39 -8.49 2.61 7.29
N GLU A 40 -8.82 1.72 6.33
CA GLU A 40 -10.04 1.86 5.50
C GLU A 40 -11.31 1.90 6.37
N ALA A 41 -11.42 1.05 7.38
CA ALA A 41 -12.57 1.02 8.30
C ALA A 41 -12.68 2.28 9.17
N GLN A 42 -11.60 3.05 9.33
CA GLN A 42 -11.63 4.39 9.95
C GLN A 42 -11.98 5.50 8.96
N GLY A 43 -12.22 5.17 7.69
CA GLY A 43 -12.62 6.11 6.63
C GLY A 43 -11.44 6.73 5.86
N PHE A 44 -10.21 6.22 6.04
CA PHE A 44 -9.07 6.70 5.26
C PHE A 44 -9.02 6.05 3.87
N ARG A 45 -8.56 6.81 2.88
CA ARG A 45 -8.26 6.32 1.54
C ARG A 45 -6.86 5.70 1.53
N VAL A 46 -6.79 4.37 1.46
CA VAL A 46 -5.52 3.63 1.61
C VAL A 46 -5.05 3.09 0.26
N GLY A 47 -3.90 3.59 -0.22
CA GLY A 47 -3.20 3.06 -1.38
C GLY A 47 -2.21 1.96 -1.00
N ILE A 48 -1.96 0.99 -1.89
CA ILE A 48 -0.96 -0.07 -1.68
C ILE A 48 -0.02 -0.16 -2.90
N ILE A 49 1.28 -0.13 -2.62
CA ILE A 49 2.38 -0.35 -3.57
C ILE A 49 3.12 -1.61 -3.13
N SER A 50 2.89 -2.72 -3.84
CA SER A 50 3.54 -4.01 -3.58
C SER A 50 4.65 -4.27 -4.58
N GLN A 51 5.78 -4.77 -4.09
CA GLN A 51 6.96 -5.14 -4.89
C GLN A 51 7.39 -4.03 -5.87
N PRO A 52 7.58 -2.77 -5.43
CA PRO A 52 8.08 -1.74 -6.32
C PRO A 52 9.48 -2.11 -6.82
N ASP A 53 9.79 -1.80 -8.08
CA ASP A 53 11.16 -1.80 -8.56
C ASP A 53 11.98 -0.79 -7.76
N TRP A 54 12.93 -1.28 -6.97
CA TRP A 54 13.80 -0.46 -6.13
C TRP A 54 14.89 0.27 -6.91
N ASN A 55 15.08 -0.06 -8.20
CA ASN A 55 16.01 0.64 -9.08
C ASN A 55 15.40 1.91 -9.69
N SER A 56 14.08 2.09 -9.58
CA SER A 56 13.38 3.28 -10.05
C SER A 56 12.52 3.90 -8.95
N LYS A 57 12.47 5.23 -8.95
CA LYS A 57 11.54 5.96 -8.08
C LYS A 57 10.10 5.93 -8.59
N ASP A 58 9.87 5.56 -9.85
CA ASP A 58 8.58 5.75 -10.52
C ASP A 58 7.47 4.90 -9.88
N ASP A 59 7.80 3.68 -9.48
CA ASP A 59 6.86 2.79 -8.78
C ASP A 59 6.39 3.37 -7.45
N PHE A 60 7.28 4.03 -6.70
CA PHE A 60 6.94 4.70 -5.45
C PHE A 60 6.10 5.96 -5.65
N MET A 61 6.14 6.57 -6.85
CA MET A 61 5.41 7.78 -7.19
C MET A 61 4.07 7.51 -7.90
N ARG A 62 3.77 6.26 -8.28
CA ARG A 62 2.61 5.89 -9.12
C ARG A 62 1.25 6.31 -8.55
N LEU A 63 1.12 6.42 -7.23
CA LEU A 63 -0.11 6.84 -6.53
C LEU A 63 -0.09 8.32 -6.10
N GLY A 64 0.98 9.05 -6.44
CA GLY A 64 1.18 10.43 -6.02
C GLY A 64 1.57 10.59 -4.55
N LYS A 65 1.50 11.83 -4.06
CA LYS A 65 1.81 12.16 -2.66
C LYS A 65 0.60 11.85 -1.77
N PRO A 66 0.77 11.15 -0.63
CA PRO A 66 -0.31 10.92 0.32
C PRO A 66 -0.60 12.19 1.13
N ASN A 67 -1.84 12.32 1.60
CA ASN A 67 -2.23 13.46 2.44
C ASN A 67 -1.63 13.40 3.85
N LEU A 68 -1.39 12.19 4.36
CA LEU A 68 -0.88 11.96 5.71
C LEU A 68 0.55 11.41 5.68
N PHE A 69 0.75 10.16 5.26
CA PHE A 69 2.07 9.52 5.29
C PHE A 69 2.20 8.30 4.38
N PHE A 70 3.46 7.87 4.18
CA PHE A 70 3.80 6.55 3.64
C PHE A 70 4.08 5.57 4.78
N GLY A 71 3.44 4.41 4.77
CA GLY A 71 3.73 3.30 5.68
C GLY A 71 4.57 2.24 4.97
N VAL A 72 5.79 1.98 5.44
CA VAL A 72 6.68 0.98 4.82
C VAL A 72 6.75 -0.26 5.68
N THR A 73 6.60 -1.43 5.08
CA THR A 73 6.77 -2.71 5.78
C THR A 73 7.75 -3.64 5.10
N ALA A 74 8.50 -4.35 5.95
CA ALA A 74 9.42 -5.39 5.54
C ALA A 74 8.67 -6.70 5.28
N ARG A 75 9.23 -7.52 4.39
CA ARG A 75 8.83 -8.92 4.24
C ARG A 75 9.02 -9.64 5.59
N GLN A 76 8.04 -10.43 5.99
CA GLN A 76 8.23 -11.39 7.06
C GLN A 76 9.07 -12.55 6.53
N HIS A 77 10.35 -12.61 6.91
CA HIS A 77 11.14 -13.80 6.68
C HIS A 77 10.66 -14.88 7.66
N GLY A 78 10.21 -16.03 7.16
CA GLY A 78 10.15 -17.24 7.98
C GLY A 78 11.56 -17.54 8.47
N LEU A 79 11.69 -17.90 9.75
CA LEU A 79 12.93 -18.43 10.32
C LEU A 79 13.21 -19.79 9.66
N ASP A 80 13.78 -19.77 8.47
CA ASP A 80 14.42 -20.93 7.87
C ASP A 80 15.93 -20.71 8.00
N ASP A 81 16.44 -21.02 9.20
CA ASP A 81 17.83 -21.46 9.44
C ASP A 81 17.91 -22.98 9.22
#